data_AF-A0A5C5VQM3-F1
#
_entry.id   AF-A0A5C5VQM3-F1
#
_cell.length_a   1.000
_cell.length_b   1.000
_cell.length_c   1.000
_cell.angle_alpha   90.00
_cell.angle_beta   90.00
_cell.angle_gamma   90.00
#
_symmetry.space_group_name_H-M   'P 1'
#
loop_
_entity.id
_entity.type
_entity.pdbx_description
1 polymer ?
#
loop_
_entity_poly.entity_id
_entity_poly.type
_entity_poly.pdbx_seq_one_letter_code
_entity_poly.pdbx_strand_id
1 'polypeptide(L)'
;MTQIMCDVARRITTQQQLAIAADRIAFCYLCGETLPARKPGWKKHLSREHVVPRSILGAGATGAFPIVLWVHRTCDAAKKEQGDYCLTILQRFSVPPYPITRRDVRTMNLRPDLLFTKNDAIPVLTGIGGTIDATWPWVRGLHAVLYAEFLPHDSQRLTFAPVPACSPERREDLERRERFGPLLRQLLRRAMSLNKFDRVRAWGGALRYDCCWVRNLHDCRVLCVWQLETPRVREWSRGVLGAENERPWHGLYFAQSFPPQASVFESEDFVTNSEARRLPWVLQRRTAHRRRRR
;
A
#
# COMPACT_ATOMS: atom_id res chain seq x y z
N MET A 1 -30.62 16.93 -1.11
CA MET A 1 -30.29 15.48 -1.04
C MET A 1 -29.47 15.26 0.21
N THR A 2 -30.06 14.68 1.24
CA THR A 2 -29.42 14.49 2.55
C THR A 2 -28.56 13.23 2.49
N GLN A 3 -27.24 13.40 2.34
CA GLN A 3 -26.31 12.29 2.36
C GLN A 3 -26.11 11.89 3.83
N ILE A 4 -26.77 10.82 4.26
CA ILE A 4 -26.54 10.23 5.58
C ILE A 4 -25.10 9.71 5.56
N MET A 5 -24.18 10.44 6.18
CA MET A 5 -22.81 10.00 6.36
C MET A 5 -22.83 8.79 7.30
N CYS A 6 -22.64 7.60 6.73
CA CYS A 6 -22.41 6.39 7.51
C CYS A 6 -21.08 6.55 8.25
N ASP A 7 -21.14 7.05 9.48
CA ASP A 7 -20.00 7.38 10.32
C ASP A 7 -19.30 6.16 10.95
N VAL A 8 -19.66 4.94 10.51
CA VAL A 8 -19.15 3.71 11.08
C VAL A 8 -17.93 3.23 10.30
N ALA A 9 -16.78 3.32 10.96
CA ALA A 9 -15.51 2.78 10.48
C ALA A 9 -15.64 1.33 9.98
N ARG A 10 -15.26 1.07 8.73
CA ARG A 10 -15.31 -0.28 8.16
C ARG A 10 -14.11 -1.10 8.63
N ARG A 11 -14.39 -2.17 9.36
CA ARG A 11 -13.37 -3.02 9.98
C ARG A 11 -13.56 -4.48 9.58
N ILE A 12 -12.54 -5.07 8.96
CA ILE A 12 -12.46 -6.50 8.66
C ILE A 12 -11.37 -7.08 9.55
N THR A 13 -11.78 -7.74 10.62
CA THR A 13 -10.91 -8.24 11.69
C THR A 13 -11.12 -9.71 12.02
N THR A 14 -12.16 -10.34 11.44
CA THR A 14 -12.47 -11.76 11.61
C THR A 14 -12.56 -12.47 10.25
N GLN A 15 -12.41 -13.80 10.28
CA GLN A 15 -12.56 -14.64 9.08
C GLN A 15 -13.96 -14.53 8.47
N GLN A 16 -15.01 -14.44 9.29
CA GLN A 16 -16.38 -14.29 8.83
C GLN A 16 -16.59 -12.96 8.10
N GLN A 17 -16.09 -11.84 8.66
CA GLN A 17 -16.15 -10.54 8.00
C GLN A 17 -15.43 -10.56 6.66
N LEU A 18 -14.26 -11.21 6.59
CA LEU A 18 -13.53 -11.35 5.35
C LEU A 18 -14.28 -12.21 4.32
N ALA A 19 -14.89 -13.32 4.74
CA ALA A 19 -15.66 -14.18 3.84
C ALA A 19 -16.83 -13.42 3.20
N ILE A 20 -17.58 -12.65 4.01
CA ILE A 20 -18.67 -11.80 3.53
C ILE A 20 -18.14 -10.72 2.56
N ALA A 21 -17.03 -10.06 2.91
CA ALA A 21 -16.42 -9.04 2.07
C ALA A 21 -15.92 -9.60 0.72
N ALA A 22 -15.27 -10.77 0.74
CA ALA A 22 -14.76 -11.44 -0.45
C ALA A 22 -15.88 -11.93 -1.38
N ASP A 23 -17.01 -12.35 -0.82
CA ASP A 23 -18.18 -12.80 -1.61
C ASP A 23 -18.81 -11.67 -2.42
N ARG A 24 -18.69 -10.41 -1.94
CA ARG A 24 -19.18 -9.21 -2.64
C ARG A 24 -18.33 -8.80 -3.85
N ILE A 25 -17.12 -9.36 -4.01
CA ILE A 25 -16.21 -8.99 -5.09
C ILE A 25 -16.50 -9.83 -6.32
N ALA A 26 -17.08 -9.20 -7.35
CA ALA A 26 -17.45 -9.83 -8.61
C ALA A 26 -16.45 -9.54 -9.76
N PHE A 27 -15.30 -8.96 -9.47
CA PHE A 27 -14.27 -8.58 -10.44
C PHE A 27 -12.88 -9.01 -10.01
N CYS A 28 -11.96 -9.15 -10.96
CA CYS A 28 -10.56 -9.40 -10.71
C CYS A 28 -9.90 -8.10 -10.22
N TYR A 29 -9.47 -8.02 -8.96
CA TYR A 29 -8.86 -6.79 -8.43
C TYR A 29 -7.55 -6.38 -9.12
N LEU A 30 -6.95 -7.29 -9.91
CA LEU A 30 -5.72 -7.02 -10.66
C LEU A 30 -5.98 -6.29 -11.98
N CYS A 31 -7.01 -6.67 -12.76
CA CYS A 31 -7.31 -6.07 -14.07
C CYS A 31 -8.62 -5.25 -14.10
N GLY A 32 -9.55 -5.48 -13.18
CA GLY A 32 -10.84 -4.79 -13.10
C GLY A 32 -11.98 -5.46 -13.89
N GLU A 33 -11.65 -6.46 -14.69
CA GLU A 33 -12.64 -7.22 -15.45
C GLU A 33 -13.49 -8.10 -14.54
N THR A 34 -14.76 -8.27 -14.91
CA THR A 34 -15.72 -9.13 -14.22
C THR A 34 -15.25 -10.58 -14.20
N LEU A 35 -15.40 -11.23 -13.05
CA LEU A 35 -15.12 -12.66 -12.90
C LEU A 35 -16.27 -13.48 -13.53
N PRO A 36 -15.97 -14.64 -14.15
CA PRO A 36 -17.00 -15.56 -14.63
C PRO A 36 -18.02 -15.90 -13.55
N ALA A 37 -19.31 -15.91 -13.91
CA ALA A 37 -20.39 -16.34 -13.02
C ALA A 37 -20.10 -17.75 -12.47
N ARG A 38 -20.57 -18.04 -11.25
CA ARG A 38 -20.32 -19.30 -10.51
C ARG A 38 -21.07 -20.52 -11.08
N LYS A 39 -20.92 -20.80 -12.38
CA LYS A 39 -21.46 -21.97 -13.09
C LYS A 39 -20.44 -23.11 -13.16
N PRO A 40 -20.83 -24.39 -13.31
CA PRO A 40 -19.89 -25.50 -13.44
C PRO A 40 -18.73 -25.18 -14.40
N GLY A 41 -17.48 -25.35 -13.94
CA GLY A 41 -16.28 -25.04 -14.73
C GLY A 41 -15.72 -23.62 -14.62
N TRP A 42 -16.41 -22.67 -13.97
CA TRP A 42 -15.95 -21.27 -13.86
C TRP A 42 -14.53 -21.11 -13.28
N LYS A 43 -14.12 -22.00 -12.38
CA LYS A 43 -12.79 -22.00 -11.75
C LYS A 43 -11.64 -22.34 -12.72
N LYS A 44 -11.91 -22.85 -13.93
CA LYS A 44 -10.87 -23.22 -14.90
C LYS A 44 -10.00 -22.03 -15.33
N HIS A 45 -10.57 -20.83 -15.35
CA HIS A 45 -9.88 -19.60 -15.77
C HIS A 45 -9.41 -18.74 -14.59
N LEU A 46 -9.66 -19.19 -13.36
CA LEU A 46 -9.39 -18.42 -12.14
C LEU A 46 -8.33 -19.08 -11.26
N SER A 47 -7.68 -18.24 -10.48
CA SER A 47 -6.76 -18.62 -9.42
C SER A 47 -7.24 -18.01 -8.09
N ARG A 48 -6.93 -18.69 -6.99
CA ARG A 48 -7.09 -18.17 -5.64
C ARG A 48 -5.78 -17.53 -5.23
N GLU A 49 -5.75 -16.20 -5.24
CA GLU A 49 -4.52 -15.47 -5.00
C GLU A 49 -4.51 -14.85 -3.60
N HIS A 50 -3.38 -15.00 -2.91
CA HIS A 50 -3.15 -14.28 -1.67
C HIS A 50 -2.95 -12.79 -1.98
N VAL A 51 -3.80 -11.93 -1.42
CA VAL A 51 -3.64 -10.47 -1.61
C VAL A 51 -2.27 -10.04 -1.10
N VAL A 52 -1.92 -10.44 0.11
CA VAL A 52 -0.58 -10.35 0.67
C VAL A 52 -0.01 -11.76 0.79
N PRO A 53 1.11 -12.09 0.13
CA PRO A 53 1.70 -13.43 0.15
C PRO A 53 1.99 -13.93 1.57
N ARG A 54 1.89 -15.24 1.79
CA ARG A 54 2.20 -15.83 3.11
C ARG A 54 3.69 -15.77 3.45
N SER A 55 4.58 -15.85 2.45
CA SER A 55 6.05 -15.81 2.62
C SER A 55 6.52 -14.57 3.37
N ILE A 56 5.72 -13.52 3.30
CA ILE A 56 5.94 -12.20 3.85
C ILE A 56 5.64 -12.13 5.34
N LEU A 57 4.76 -12.98 5.83
CA LEU A 57 4.32 -12.95 7.22
C LEU A 57 5.17 -13.86 8.12
N GLY A 58 6.05 -14.67 7.53
CA GLY A 58 6.94 -15.58 8.25
C GLY A 58 6.19 -16.64 9.07
N ALA A 59 6.88 -17.18 10.09
CA ALA A 59 6.34 -18.22 10.96
C ALA A 59 5.20 -17.74 11.89
N GLY A 60 5.08 -16.43 12.13
CA GLY A 60 4.03 -15.83 12.99
C GLY A 60 2.62 -15.85 12.42
N ALA A 61 2.43 -16.41 11.21
CA ALA A 61 1.15 -16.49 10.51
C ALA A 61 0.46 -17.88 10.63
N THR A 62 0.93 -18.76 11.52
CA THR A 62 0.33 -20.08 11.73
C THR A 62 -1.06 -19.96 12.38
N GLY A 63 -2.05 -20.68 11.84
CA GLY A 63 -3.40 -20.76 12.42
C GLY A 63 -4.36 -19.61 12.09
N ALA A 64 -4.03 -18.70 11.16
CA ALA A 64 -4.82 -17.51 10.93
C ALA A 64 -5.37 -17.34 9.50
N PHE A 65 -6.48 -16.59 9.35
CA PHE A 65 -7.22 -16.48 8.11
C PHE A 65 -6.51 -15.58 7.06
N PRO A 66 -6.18 -16.12 5.87
CA PRO A 66 -5.56 -15.37 4.79
C PRO A 66 -6.57 -14.51 4.03
N ILE A 67 -6.12 -13.39 3.48
CA ILE A 67 -6.89 -12.62 2.49
C ILE A 67 -6.66 -13.25 1.12
N VAL A 68 -7.64 -14.04 0.66
CA VAL A 68 -7.59 -14.75 -0.62
C VAL A 68 -8.73 -14.29 -1.51
N LEU A 69 -8.40 -13.79 -2.70
CA LEU A 69 -9.37 -13.33 -3.69
C LEU A 69 -9.27 -14.16 -4.97
N TRP A 70 -10.38 -14.24 -5.70
CA TRP A 70 -10.39 -14.80 -7.05
C TRP A 70 -9.82 -13.79 -8.05
N VAL A 71 -8.93 -14.26 -8.93
CA VAL A 71 -8.33 -13.47 -10.01
C VAL A 71 -8.23 -14.31 -11.27
N HIS A 72 -8.12 -13.68 -12.44
CA HIS A 72 -7.78 -14.38 -13.67
C HIS A 72 -6.40 -15.05 -13.55
N ARG A 73 -6.27 -16.29 -14.02
CA ARG A 73 -4.99 -17.04 -13.98
C ARG A 73 -3.85 -16.29 -14.67
N THR A 74 -4.15 -15.60 -15.77
CA THR A 74 -3.18 -14.77 -16.51
C THR A 74 -2.69 -13.60 -15.68
N CYS A 75 -3.58 -12.92 -14.95
CA CYS A 75 -3.21 -11.84 -14.03
C CYS A 75 -2.37 -12.34 -12.85
N ASP A 76 -2.72 -13.50 -12.28
CA ASP A 76 -1.96 -14.14 -11.20
C ASP A 76 -0.52 -14.48 -11.64
N ALA A 77 -0.37 -15.11 -12.81
CA ALA A 77 0.94 -15.41 -13.39
C ALA A 77 1.79 -14.15 -13.60
N ALA A 78 1.23 -13.11 -14.23
CA ALA A 78 1.94 -11.86 -14.47
C ALA A 78 2.36 -11.14 -13.17
N LYS A 79 1.54 -11.20 -12.11
CA LYS A 79 1.88 -10.63 -10.80
C LYS A 79 3.08 -11.34 -10.19
N LYS A 80 3.08 -12.69 -10.21
CA LYS A 80 4.13 -13.53 -9.60
C LYS A 80 5.50 -13.31 -10.23
N GLU A 81 5.54 -13.00 -11.53
CA GLU A 81 6.79 -12.66 -12.23
C GLU A 81 7.41 -11.33 -11.76
N GLN A 82 6.61 -10.37 -11.28
CA GLN A 82 7.07 -9.00 -11.02
C GLN A 82 7.37 -8.65 -9.56
N GLY A 83 6.74 -9.29 -8.56
CA GLY A 83 6.68 -8.73 -7.20
C GLY A 83 7.09 -9.64 -6.04
N ASP A 84 6.71 -10.92 -6.08
CA ASP A 84 6.78 -11.78 -4.90
C ASP A 84 8.21 -12.13 -4.49
N TYR A 85 9.14 -12.19 -5.44
CA TYR A 85 10.53 -12.54 -5.17
C TYR A 85 11.26 -11.42 -4.39
N CYS A 86 11.18 -10.17 -4.83
CA CYS A 86 11.86 -9.05 -4.17
C CYS A 86 11.31 -8.77 -2.77
N LEU A 87 10.00 -8.90 -2.58
CA LEU A 87 9.36 -8.69 -1.28
C LEU A 87 9.62 -9.85 -0.31
N THR A 88 9.64 -11.10 -0.82
CA THR A 88 10.09 -12.25 -0.03
C THR A 88 11.52 -12.05 0.47
N ILE A 89 12.40 -11.47 -0.35
CA ILE A 89 13.76 -11.17 0.11
C ILE A 89 13.78 -10.01 1.10
N LEU A 90 13.05 -8.92 0.86
CA LEU A 90 12.95 -7.80 1.82
C LEU A 90 12.46 -8.23 3.21
N GLN A 91 11.63 -9.27 3.30
CA GLN A 91 11.25 -9.84 4.59
C GLN A 91 12.19 -10.86 5.16
N ARG A 92 13.01 -11.52 4.35
CA ARG A 92 14.16 -12.28 4.87
C ARG A 92 15.16 -11.36 5.57
N PHE A 93 15.36 -10.11 5.10
CA PHE A 93 16.11 -9.10 5.87
C PHE A 93 15.53 -8.87 7.27
N SER A 94 14.22 -9.09 7.44
CA SER A 94 13.51 -8.85 8.69
C SER A 94 13.36 -10.12 9.55
N VAL A 95 13.89 -11.30 9.16
CA VAL A 95 13.71 -12.55 9.93
C VAL A 95 15.04 -13.32 10.08
N PRO A 96 15.81 -13.14 11.18
CA PRO A 96 16.89 -14.05 11.52
C PRO A 96 16.33 -15.47 11.77
N PRO A 97 17.10 -16.52 11.43
CA PRO A 97 18.47 -16.49 10.93
C PRO A 97 18.55 -16.61 9.40
N TYR A 98 17.55 -16.20 8.61
CA TYR A 98 17.57 -16.46 7.16
C TYR A 98 18.75 -15.73 6.50
N PRO A 99 19.81 -16.45 6.08
CA PRO A 99 20.98 -15.81 5.51
C PRO A 99 20.64 -15.39 4.09
N ILE A 100 20.92 -14.14 3.76
CA ILE A 100 20.77 -13.64 2.40
C ILE A 100 21.83 -14.33 1.54
N THR A 101 21.40 -15.00 0.48
CA THR A 101 22.35 -15.67 -0.42
C THR A 101 22.97 -14.65 -1.37
N ARG A 102 24.19 -14.92 -1.88
CA ARG A 102 24.78 -14.11 -2.96
C ARG A 102 23.88 -14.05 -4.20
N ARG A 103 23.08 -15.10 -4.44
CA ARG A 103 22.08 -15.13 -5.50
C ARG A 103 20.99 -14.08 -5.27
N ASP A 104 20.46 -13.98 -4.06
CA ASP A 104 19.44 -12.99 -3.71
C ASP A 104 19.95 -11.54 -3.93
N VAL A 105 21.16 -11.22 -3.45
CA VAL A 105 21.78 -9.89 -3.67
C VAL A 105 21.94 -9.59 -5.16
N ARG A 106 22.43 -10.55 -5.94
CA ARG A 106 22.60 -10.40 -7.40
C ARG A 106 21.26 -10.22 -8.10
N THR A 107 20.24 -11.00 -7.75
CA THR A 107 18.92 -10.91 -8.39
C THR A 107 18.22 -9.58 -8.08
N MET A 108 18.43 -9.00 -6.89
CA MET A 108 17.86 -7.69 -6.57
C MET A 108 18.70 -6.50 -7.04
N ASN A 109 19.94 -6.74 -7.50
CA ASN A 109 20.94 -5.69 -7.77
C ASN A 109 20.98 -4.63 -6.65
N LEU A 110 20.86 -5.08 -5.40
CA LEU A 110 20.79 -4.21 -4.22
C LEU A 110 22.14 -3.53 -4.01
N ARG A 111 22.15 -2.21 -3.98
CA ARG A 111 23.34 -1.44 -3.59
C ARG A 111 22.98 -0.44 -2.49
N PRO A 112 23.56 -0.57 -1.29
CA PRO A 112 23.40 0.46 -0.26
C PRO A 112 24.01 1.77 -0.76
N ASP A 113 23.36 2.88 -0.45
CA ASP A 113 23.79 4.21 -0.84
C ASP A 113 23.31 5.23 0.22
N LEU A 114 23.86 6.45 0.17
CA LEU A 114 23.50 7.56 1.06
C LEU A 114 22.97 8.73 0.23
N LEU A 115 21.69 9.04 0.39
CA LEU A 115 21.11 10.25 -0.16
C LEU A 115 21.47 11.44 0.75
N PHE A 116 22.33 12.32 0.26
CA PHE A 116 22.60 13.59 0.92
C PHE A 116 21.51 14.60 0.54
N THR A 117 20.82 15.12 1.56
CA THR A 117 19.88 16.23 1.48
C THR A 117 20.56 17.49 2.06
N LYS A 118 19.90 18.65 2.00
CA LYS A 118 20.46 19.88 2.58
C LYS A 118 20.81 19.78 4.06
N ASN A 119 20.08 18.94 4.81
CA ASN A 119 20.17 18.90 6.26
C ASN A 119 20.54 17.51 6.82
N ASP A 120 20.56 16.47 5.99
CA ASP A 120 20.67 15.08 6.46
C ASP A 120 21.26 14.14 5.40
N ALA A 121 21.84 13.03 5.87
CA ALA A 121 22.17 11.86 5.05
C ALA A 121 21.16 10.74 5.33
N ILE A 122 20.40 10.34 4.31
CA ILE A 122 19.37 9.31 4.42
C ILE A 122 19.93 8.00 3.83
N PRO A 123 19.99 6.90 4.59
CA PRO A 123 20.30 5.59 4.04
C PRO A 123 19.26 5.15 3.02
N VAL A 124 19.69 4.78 1.81
CA VAL A 124 18.81 4.34 0.74
C VAL A 124 19.29 3.02 0.14
N LEU A 125 18.35 2.24 -0.38
CA LEU A 125 18.65 1.08 -1.20
C LEU A 125 18.41 1.41 -2.67
N THR A 126 19.45 1.30 -3.50
CA THR A 126 19.31 1.41 -4.96
C THR A 126 19.15 0.04 -5.62
N GLY A 127 18.60 0.01 -6.84
CA GLY A 127 18.31 -1.22 -7.58
C GLY A 127 16.95 -1.86 -7.29
N ILE A 128 16.25 -1.46 -6.22
CA ILE A 128 14.95 -2.02 -5.82
C ILE A 128 13.75 -1.09 -6.05
N GLY A 129 13.84 -0.18 -7.03
CA GLY A 129 12.76 0.76 -7.33
C GLY A 129 11.42 0.08 -7.61
N GLY A 130 11.44 -1.07 -8.31
CA GLY A 130 10.24 -1.88 -8.57
C GLY A 130 9.64 -2.51 -7.30
N THR A 131 10.44 -2.69 -6.25
CA THR A 131 9.98 -3.30 -5.00
C THR A 131 9.10 -2.36 -4.17
N ILE A 132 9.28 -1.04 -4.30
CA ILE A 132 8.33 -0.07 -3.70
C ILE A 132 6.94 -0.25 -4.32
N ASP A 133 6.89 -0.37 -5.65
CA ASP A 133 5.65 -0.55 -6.40
C ASP A 133 5.02 -1.94 -6.20
N ALA A 134 5.78 -2.92 -5.75
CA ALA A 134 5.30 -4.28 -5.56
C ALA A 134 4.27 -4.43 -4.42
N THR A 135 4.17 -3.43 -3.53
CA THR A 135 3.09 -3.36 -2.52
C THR A 135 1.77 -2.84 -3.10
N TRP A 136 1.79 -2.20 -4.27
CA TRP A 136 0.61 -1.59 -4.86
C TRP A 136 -0.51 -2.60 -5.18
N PRO A 137 -0.23 -3.78 -5.78
CA PRO A 137 -1.22 -4.84 -5.91
C PRO A 137 -1.90 -5.22 -4.59
N TRP A 138 -1.18 -5.18 -3.46
CA TRP A 138 -1.75 -5.49 -2.16
C TRP A 138 -2.72 -4.42 -1.69
N VAL A 139 -2.34 -3.15 -1.83
CA VAL A 139 -3.21 -2.01 -1.52
C VAL A 139 -4.49 -2.08 -2.33
N ARG A 140 -4.40 -2.44 -3.63
CA ARG A 140 -5.57 -2.65 -4.49
C ARG A 140 -6.46 -3.80 -4.03
N GLY A 141 -5.87 -4.93 -3.64
CA GLY A 141 -6.65 -6.06 -3.10
C GLY A 141 -7.30 -5.75 -1.76
N LEU A 142 -6.60 -5.03 -0.87
CA LEU A 142 -7.12 -4.56 0.42
C LEU A 142 -8.24 -3.53 0.24
N HIS A 143 -8.10 -2.63 -0.73
CA HIS A 143 -9.16 -1.72 -1.16
C HIS A 143 -10.39 -2.49 -1.67
N ALA A 144 -10.21 -3.48 -2.55
CA ALA A 144 -11.31 -4.31 -3.04
C ALA A 144 -12.02 -5.05 -1.88
N VAL A 145 -11.28 -5.53 -0.89
CA VAL A 145 -11.84 -6.16 0.32
C VAL A 145 -12.63 -5.15 1.17
N LEU A 146 -12.12 -3.93 1.34
CA LEU A 146 -12.79 -2.90 2.12
C LEU A 146 -13.99 -2.28 1.41
N TYR A 147 -14.05 -2.22 0.08
CA TYR A 147 -15.09 -1.43 -0.59
C TYR A 147 -15.88 -2.19 -1.64
N ALA A 148 -15.45 -3.39 -2.03
CA ALA A 148 -15.95 -4.10 -3.21
C ALA A 148 -15.87 -3.23 -4.47
N GLU A 149 -14.81 -2.41 -4.57
CA GLU A 149 -14.56 -1.49 -5.69
C GLU A 149 -13.21 -1.79 -6.34
N PHE A 150 -13.13 -1.54 -7.64
CA PHE A 150 -11.90 -1.69 -8.40
C PHE A 150 -11.03 -0.44 -8.28
N LEU A 151 -9.80 -0.62 -7.81
CA LEU A 151 -8.77 0.41 -7.84
C LEU A 151 -7.86 0.20 -9.07
N PRO A 152 -7.84 1.11 -10.06
CA PRO A 152 -6.99 0.96 -11.25
C PRO A 152 -5.50 0.83 -10.95
N HIS A 153 -4.77 0.11 -11.81
CA HIS A 153 -3.33 -0.05 -11.65
C HIS A 153 -2.57 1.28 -11.84
N ASP A 154 -3.08 2.15 -12.69
CA ASP A 154 -2.50 3.44 -13.08
C ASP A 154 -2.99 4.62 -12.22
N SER A 155 -3.74 4.37 -11.15
CA SER A 155 -4.15 5.41 -10.20
C SER A 155 -2.94 6.21 -9.74
N GLN A 156 -3.10 7.54 -9.75
CA GLN A 156 -2.10 8.46 -9.21
C GLN A 156 -1.89 8.12 -7.74
N ARG A 157 -0.64 7.82 -7.38
CA ARG A 157 -0.29 7.33 -6.04
C ARG A 157 1.11 7.77 -5.63
N LEU A 158 1.36 7.67 -4.33
CA LEU A 158 2.66 7.82 -3.72
C LEU A 158 2.82 6.74 -2.67
N THR A 159 3.84 5.89 -2.82
CA THR A 159 4.16 4.83 -1.86
C THR A 159 5.51 5.12 -1.21
N PHE A 160 5.59 4.89 0.09
CA PHE A 160 6.77 4.98 0.92
C PHE A 160 7.10 3.60 1.47
N ALA A 161 8.33 3.18 1.20
CA ALA A 161 8.87 1.97 1.78
C ALA A 161 9.37 2.22 3.23
N PRO A 162 9.35 1.19 4.08
CA PRO A 162 9.92 1.22 5.43
C PRO A 162 11.35 1.75 5.40
N VAL A 163 12.14 1.27 4.44
CA VAL A 163 13.46 1.79 4.10
C VAL A 163 13.40 2.47 2.74
N PRO A 164 13.83 3.75 2.60
CA PRO A 164 13.80 4.46 1.33
C PRO A 164 14.56 3.70 0.24
N ALA A 165 13.98 3.70 -0.95
CA ALA A 165 14.66 3.20 -2.13
C ALA A 165 14.46 4.14 -3.31
N CYS A 166 15.51 4.29 -4.11
CA CYS A 166 15.47 5.05 -5.34
C CYS A 166 16.21 4.34 -6.46
N SER A 167 15.78 4.57 -7.69
CA SER A 167 16.68 4.38 -8.81
C SER A 167 17.68 5.55 -8.83
N PRO A 168 18.93 5.34 -9.28
CA PRO A 168 19.94 6.41 -9.34
C PRO A 168 19.44 7.67 -10.08
N GLU A 169 18.61 7.49 -11.10
CA GLU A 169 18.09 8.57 -11.96
C GLU A 169 16.94 9.37 -11.30
N ARG A 170 16.50 8.97 -10.10
CA ARG A 170 15.34 9.57 -9.40
C ARG A 170 15.70 10.07 -8.01
N ARG A 171 16.97 10.40 -7.79
CA ARG A 171 17.50 10.81 -6.48
C ARG A 171 16.85 12.10 -5.95
N GLU A 172 16.74 13.13 -6.77
CA GLU A 172 16.08 14.40 -6.42
C GLU A 172 14.57 14.25 -6.15
N ASP A 173 13.94 13.26 -6.79
CA ASP A 173 12.54 12.94 -6.53
C ASP A 173 12.36 12.26 -5.16
N LEU A 174 13.37 11.53 -4.69
CA LEU A 174 13.30 10.86 -3.39
C LEU A 174 13.30 11.87 -2.25
N GLU A 175 14.21 12.86 -2.24
CA GLU A 175 14.24 13.89 -1.19
C GLU A 175 12.87 14.60 -1.08
N ARG A 176 12.33 15.04 -2.22
CA ARG A 176 11.01 15.70 -2.25
C ARG A 176 9.91 14.79 -1.72
N ARG A 177 9.92 13.51 -2.09
CA ARG A 177 8.92 12.53 -1.61
C ARG A 177 9.04 12.34 -0.11
N GLU A 178 10.24 12.08 0.40
CA GLU A 178 10.49 11.72 1.81
C GLU A 178 9.98 12.79 2.79
N ARG A 179 9.97 14.07 2.39
CA ARG A 179 9.37 15.15 3.18
C ARG A 179 7.87 14.97 3.46
N PHE A 180 7.13 14.28 2.59
CA PHE A 180 5.69 14.05 2.79
C PHE A 180 5.38 12.84 3.66
N GLY A 181 6.30 11.89 3.80
CA GLY A 181 6.07 10.67 4.57
C GLY A 181 5.57 10.94 6.00
N PRO A 182 6.26 11.77 6.79
CA PRO A 182 5.82 12.14 8.14
C PRO A 182 4.42 12.74 8.20
N LEU A 183 4.09 13.62 7.24
CA LEU A 183 2.80 14.29 7.15
C LEU A 183 1.66 13.29 6.93
N LEU A 184 1.83 12.31 6.03
CA LEU A 184 0.83 11.27 5.79
C LEU A 184 0.60 10.38 7.01
N ARG A 185 1.69 10.01 7.71
CA ARG A 185 1.58 9.23 8.95
C ARG A 185 0.90 10.03 10.07
N GLN A 186 1.18 11.33 10.17
CA GLN A 186 0.50 12.20 11.13
C GLN A 186 -0.99 12.30 10.83
N LEU A 187 -1.36 12.47 9.56
CA LEU A 187 -2.76 12.52 9.12
C LEU A 187 -3.48 11.22 9.51
N LEU A 188 -2.93 10.07 9.15
CA LEU A 188 -3.55 8.78 9.47
C LEU A 188 -3.64 8.55 10.99
N ARG A 189 -2.61 8.90 11.77
CA ARG A 189 -2.67 8.82 13.25
C ARG A 189 -3.78 9.70 13.82
N ARG A 190 -3.96 10.91 13.27
CA ARG A 190 -5.04 11.81 13.69
C ARG A 190 -6.40 11.20 13.37
N ALA A 191 -6.60 10.74 12.14
CA ALA A 191 -7.82 10.04 11.73
C ALA A 191 -8.11 8.83 12.63
N MET A 192 -7.09 8.05 12.99
CA MET A 192 -7.21 6.94 13.95
C MET A 192 -7.64 7.39 15.34
N SER A 193 -7.09 8.50 15.86
CA SER A 193 -7.47 9.05 17.17
C SER A 193 -8.93 9.53 17.24
N LEU A 194 -9.48 9.93 16.09
CA LEU A 194 -10.89 10.33 15.95
C LEU A 194 -11.79 9.18 15.49
N ASN A 195 -11.26 7.96 15.38
CA ASN A 195 -11.98 6.79 14.86
C ASN A 195 -12.55 6.98 13.43
N LYS A 196 -11.93 7.84 12.61
CA LYS A 196 -12.30 8.12 11.21
C LYS A 196 -11.37 7.37 10.24
N PHE A 197 -11.30 6.04 10.36
CA PHE A 197 -10.43 5.21 9.54
C PHE A 197 -11.00 3.81 9.33
N ASP A 198 -10.69 3.21 8.19
CA ASP A 198 -11.04 1.85 7.83
C ASP A 198 -9.85 0.90 8.07
N ARG A 199 -10.13 -0.36 8.39
CA ARG A 199 -9.10 -1.33 8.79
C ARG A 199 -9.34 -2.71 8.22
N VAL A 200 -8.25 -3.34 7.77
CA VAL A 200 -8.16 -4.79 7.60
C VAL A 200 -7.10 -5.34 8.55
N ARG A 201 -7.47 -6.30 9.38
CA ARG A 201 -6.57 -7.10 10.22
C ARG A 201 -6.74 -8.56 9.82
N ALA A 202 -5.65 -9.20 9.42
CA ALA A 202 -5.65 -10.60 9.01
C ALA A 202 -4.46 -11.34 9.64
N TRP A 203 -4.41 -12.65 9.45
CA TRP A 203 -3.30 -13.47 9.91
C TRP A 203 -3.00 -13.33 11.42
N GLY A 204 -4.04 -13.34 12.27
CA GLY A 204 -3.88 -13.23 13.72
C GLY A 204 -3.46 -11.83 14.17
N GLY A 205 -3.45 -10.86 13.25
CA GLY A 205 -2.90 -9.53 13.48
C GLY A 205 -1.49 -9.31 12.95
N ALA A 206 -0.85 -10.33 12.38
CA ALA A 206 0.42 -10.17 11.69
C ALA A 206 0.33 -9.17 10.53
N LEU A 207 -0.83 -9.10 9.87
CA LEU A 207 -1.13 -8.10 8.86
C LEU A 207 -2.12 -7.07 9.40
N ARG A 208 -1.76 -5.78 9.31
CA ARG A 208 -2.68 -4.67 9.58
C ARG A 208 -2.58 -3.63 8.47
N TYR A 209 -3.69 -3.37 7.80
CA TYR A 209 -3.87 -2.26 6.88
C TYR A 209 -4.84 -1.27 7.51
N ASP A 210 -4.43 -0.01 7.61
CA ASP A 210 -5.29 1.10 8.02
C ASP A 210 -5.33 2.13 6.90
N CYS A 211 -6.49 2.70 6.64
CA CYS A 211 -6.60 3.83 5.73
C CYS A 211 -7.67 4.83 6.17
N CYS A 212 -7.53 6.08 5.75
CA CYS A 212 -8.58 7.09 5.88
C CYS A 212 -8.73 7.84 4.56
N TRP A 213 -9.95 8.28 4.29
CA TRP A 213 -10.25 9.05 3.09
C TRP A 213 -10.31 10.53 3.41
N VAL A 214 -9.74 11.36 2.55
CA VAL A 214 -9.67 12.81 2.74
C VAL A 214 -10.12 13.49 1.46
N ARG A 215 -10.88 14.58 1.60
CA ARG A 215 -11.11 15.51 0.49
C ARG A 215 -9.97 16.52 0.46
N ASN A 216 -9.33 16.68 -0.68
CA ASN A 216 -8.42 17.79 -0.88
C ASN A 216 -9.22 19.09 -1.04
N LEU A 217 -9.08 20.03 -0.12
CA LEU A 217 -9.83 21.31 -0.16
C LEU A 217 -9.48 22.18 -1.36
N HIS A 218 -8.28 22.02 -1.94
CA HIS A 218 -7.82 22.91 -3.01
C HIS A 218 -8.39 22.54 -4.38
N ASP A 219 -8.58 21.26 -4.66
CA ASP A 219 -9.01 20.77 -5.98
C ASP A 219 -10.14 19.75 -5.92
N CYS A 220 -10.77 19.61 -4.74
CA CYS A 220 -11.86 18.69 -4.45
C CYS A 220 -11.57 17.21 -4.74
N ARG A 221 -10.32 16.84 -5.05
CA ARG A 221 -9.97 15.43 -5.32
C ARG A 221 -10.08 14.61 -4.05
N VAL A 222 -10.53 13.38 -4.22
CA VAL A 222 -10.61 12.39 -3.15
C VAL A 222 -9.30 11.61 -3.12
N LEU A 223 -8.69 11.50 -1.94
CA LEU A 223 -7.50 10.68 -1.74
C LEU A 223 -7.68 9.75 -0.54
N CYS A 224 -7.03 8.60 -0.61
CA CYS A 224 -6.93 7.64 0.47
C CYS A 224 -5.50 7.66 0.99
N VAL A 225 -5.32 7.96 2.28
CA VAL A 225 -4.03 7.82 2.98
C VAL A 225 -4.03 6.49 3.68
N TRP A 226 -2.95 5.71 3.53
CA TRP A 226 -2.90 4.34 4.02
C TRP A 226 -1.57 4.01 4.68
N GLN A 227 -1.60 3.01 5.57
CA GLN A 227 -0.42 2.31 6.06
C GLN A 227 -0.65 0.80 6.03
N LEU A 228 0.44 0.05 5.84
CA LEU A 228 0.45 -1.40 5.83
C LEU A 228 1.57 -1.90 6.76
N GLU A 229 1.15 -2.53 7.84
CA GLU A 229 1.99 -3.19 8.83
C GLU A 229 2.07 -4.68 8.52
N THR A 230 3.29 -5.20 8.44
CA THR A 230 3.60 -6.63 8.40
C THR A 230 4.57 -6.95 9.53
N PRO A 231 4.79 -8.24 9.88
CA PRO A 231 5.71 -8.58 10.96
C PRO A 231 7.09 -7.97 10.71
N ARG A 232 7.64 -7.33 11.75
CA ARG A 232 9.01 -6.83 11.81
C ARG A 232 9.36 -5.69 10.85
N VAL A 233 8.36 -5.15 10.13
CA VAL A 233 8.56 -4.00 9.25
C VAL A 233 9.11 -2.77 9.99
N ARG A 234 8.67 -2.56 11.23
CA ARG A 234 9.18 -1.51 12.12
C ARG A 234 10.59 -1.79 12.62
N GLU A 235 10.90 -3.02 12.99
CA GLU A 235 12.26 -3.39 13.39
C GLU A 235 13.23 -3.15 12.24
N TRP A 236 12.84 -3.50 11.02
CA TRP A 236 13.66 -3.26 9.83
C TRP A 236 13.87 -1.76 9.58
N SER A 237 12.80 -0.96 9.53
CA SER A 237 12.95 0.49 9.35
C SER A 237 13.72 1.15 10.50
N ARG A 238 13.50 0.74 11.75
CA ARG A 238 14.24 1.22 12.92
C ARG A 238 15.73 0.91 12.83
N GLY A 239 16.09 -0.31 12.40
CA GLY A 239 17.48 -0.72 12.26
C GLY A 239 18.24 0.07 11.19
N VAL A 240 17.55 0.64 10.21
CA VAL A 240 18.16 1.42 9.12
C VAL A 240 18.05 2.94 9.32
N LEU A 241 16.91 3.41 9.84
CA LEU A 241 16.58 4.83 9.93
C LEU A 241 16.73 5.42 11.34
N GLY A 242 16.90 4.59 12.37
CA GLY A 242 16.81 5.03 13.76
C GLY A 242 15.39 4.90 14.33
N ALA A 243 15.27 5.00 15.66
CA ALA A 243 14.02 4.80 16.39
C ALA A 243 13.03 5.95 16.17
N GLU A 244 13.53 7.16 16.03
CA GLU A 244 12.76 8.38 15.78
C GLU A 244 12.14 8.42 14.37
N ASN A 245 12.70 7.65 13.43
CA ASN A 245 12.27 7.60 12.04
C ASN A 245 11.61 6.27 11.64
N GLU A 246 11.32 5.39 12.59
CA GLU A 246 10.67 4.11 12.31
C GLU A 246 9.33 4.29 11.58
N ARG A 247 9.04 3.40 10.62
CA ARG A 247 7.82 3.50 9.83
C ARG A 247 7.43 2.20 9.12
N PRO A 248 6.13 1.93 8.96
CA PRO A 248 5.64 0.86 8.12
C PRO A 248 5.66 1.28 6.64
N TRP A 249 5.20 0.38 5.75
CA TRP A 249 4.76 0.79 4.43
C TRP A 249 3.63 1.79 4.58
N HIS A 250 3.66 2.88 3.83
CA HIS A 250 2.58 3.87 3.85
C HIS A 250 2.51 4.63 2.54
N GLY A 251 1.44 5.37 2.33
CA GLY A 251 1.29 6.12 1.11
C GLY A 251 -0.06 6.80 0.98
N LEU A 252 -0.32 7.25 -0.24
CA LEU A 252 -1.63 7.72 -0.66
C LEU A 252 -1.93 7.30 -2.09
N TYR A 253 -3.21 7.30 -2.45
CA TYR A 253 -3.66 7.26 -3.84
C TYR A 253 -4.90 8.12 -4.03
N PHE A 254 -5.11 8.58 -5.25
CA PHE A 254 -6.30 9.34 -5.64
C PHE A 254 -7.39 8.41 -6.16
N ALA A 255 -8.64 8.80 -5.91
CA ALA A 255 -9.84 8.19 -6.49
C ALA A 255 -10.75 9.27 -7.09
N GLN A 256 -11.70 8.84 -7.93
CA GLN A 256 -12.68 9.74 -8.53
C GLN A 256 -13.73 10.19 -7.50
N SER A 257 -14.08 9.32 -6.55
CA SER A 257 -15.07 9.56 -5.52
C SER A 257 -14.70 8.83 -4.22
N PHE A 258 -15.38 9.17 -3.13
CA PHE A 258 -15.36 8.35 -1.91
C PHE A 258 -16.09 7.03 -2.17
N PRO A 259 -15.58 5.88 -1.71
CA PRO A 259 -16.38 4.68 -1.61
C PRO A 259 -17.61 4.93 -0.72
N PRO A 260 -18.80 4.38 -1.03
CA PRO A 260 -20.03 4.65 -0.28
C PRO A 260 -19.98 4.34 1.24
N GLN A 261 -19.00 3.54 1.68
CA GLN A 261 -18.84 3.10 3.06
C GLN A 261 -17.47 3.48 3.64
N ALA A 262 -16.79 4.43 3.01
CA ALA A 262 -15.50 4.92 3.46
C ALA A 262 -15.63 5.79 4.71
N SER A 263 -14.72 5.60 5.65
CA SER A 263 -14.50 6.56 6.72
C SER A 263 -13.85 7.82 6.14
N VAL A 264 -14.59 8.92 6.17
CA VAL A 264 -14.11 10.22 5.72
C VAL A 264 -13.54 10.98 6.91
N PHE A 265 -12.30 11.46 6.74
CA PHE A 265 -11.61 12.37 7.63
C PHE A 265 -11.60 13.74 6.96
N GLU A 266 -12.34 14.68 7.54
CA GLU A 266 -12.46 16.01 6.97
C GLU A 266 -11.16 16.78 7.21
N SER A 267 -10.65 17.42 6.17
CA SER A 267 -9.38 18.12 6.20
C SER A 267 -9.33 19.26 7.21
N GLU A 268 -10.46 19.86 7.58
CA GLU A 268 -10.55 20.90 8.62
C GLU A 268 -9.96 20.41 9.96
N ASP A 269 -10.06 19.11 10.25
CA ASP A 269 -9.44 18.46 11.41
C ASP A 269 -7.90 18.41 11.36
N PHE A 270 -7.31 18.80 10.22
CA PHE A 270 -5.87 18.76 9.94
C PHE A 270 -5.28 20.13 9.56
N VAL A 271 -6.11 21.13 9.20
CA VAL A 271 -5.66 22.45 8.76
C VAL A 271 -5.20 23.32 9.95
N THR A 272 -4.06 22.97 10.53
CA THR A 272 -3.27 23.94 11.32
C THR A 272 -1.86 24.12 10.78
N ASN A 273 -1.41 23.24 9.87
CA ASN A 273 -0.02 23.27 9.37
C ASN A 273 0.06 23.64 7.88
N SER A 274 0.82 24.69 7.56
CA SER A 274 0.94 25.27 6.21
C SER A 274 1.46 24.29 5.14
N GLU A 275 2.12 23.21 5.56
CA GLU A 275 2.64 22.14 4.69
C GLU A 275 1.54 21.23 4.13
N ALA A 276 0.42 21.04 4.84
CA ALA A 276 -0.71 20.25 4.37
C ALA A 276 -1.32 20.81 3.08
N ARG A 277 -1.29 22.15 2.93
CA ARG A 277 -1.73 22.87 1.72
C ARG A 277 -0.85 22.60 0.50
N ARG A 278 0.35 22.01 0.69
CA ARG A 278 1.34 21.78 -0.38
C ARG A 278 1.33 20.35 -0.94
N LEU A 279 0.63 19.40 -0.31
CA LEU A 279 0.45 18.03 -0.81
C LEU A 279 0.01 17.91 -2.30
N PRO A 280 -0.83 18.79 -2.88
CA PRO A 280 -1.38 18.58 -4.22
C PRO A 280 -0.37 18.73 -5.37
N TRP A 281 0.73 19.47 -5.19
CA TRP A 281 1.61 19.91 -6.28
C TRP A 281 2.66 18.89 -6.73
N VAL A 282 3.02 17.93 -5.86
CA VAL A 282 4.13 17.00 -6.15
C VAL A 282 3.74 15.90 -7.12
N LEU A 283 2.45 15.56 -7.21
CA LEU A 283 1.98 14.48 -8.08
C LEU A 283 1.49 14.99 -9.45
N GLN A 284 1.14 16.27 -9.61
CA GLN A 284 0.65 16.84 -10.87
C GLN A 284 1.75 17.01 -11.94
N ARG A 285 3.02 17.20 -11.57
CA ARG A 285 4.10 17.44 -12.55
C ARG A 285 4.49 16.21 -13.38
N ARG A 286 4.19 14.99 -12.92
CA ARG A 286 4.60 13.74 -13.62
C ARG A 286 3.72 13.37 -14.82
N THR A 287 2.43 13.70 -14.81
CA THR A 287 1.52 13.40 -15.94
C THR A 287 1.74 14.35 -17.12
N ALA A 288 2.05 15.62 -16.85
CA ALA A 288 2.30 16.62 -17.90
C ALA A 288 3.55 16.29 -18.74
N HIS A 289 4.61 15.74 -18.13
CA HIS A 289 5.86 15.50 -18.84
C HIS A 289 5.84 14.24 -19.75
N ARG A 290 5.00 13.23 -19.42
CA ARG A 290 4.82 12.03 -20.27
C ARG A 290 4.00 12.30 -21.54
N ARG A 291 3.14 13.33 -21.55
CA ARG A 291 2.34 13.68 -22.75
C ARG A 291 3.11 14.50 -23.79
N ARG A 292 4.29 15.04 -23.46
CA ARG A 292 5.13 15.79 -24.42
C ARG A 292 6.20 14.95 -25.13
N ARG A 293 6.23 13.64 -24.91
CA ARG A 293 7.20 12.70 -25.53
C ARG A 293 6.54 11.54 -26.27
N ARG A 294 5.30 11.73 -26.72
CA ARG A 294 4.61 10.85 -27.67
C ARG A 294 4.18 11.70 -28.84
#